data_AF-A0A1W5YXF8-F1
#
_entry.id   AF-A0A1W5YXF8-F1
#
_cell.length_a   1.000
_cell.length_b   1.000
_cell.length_c   1.000
_cell.angle_alpha   90.00
_cell.angle_beta   90.00
_cell.angle_gamma   90.00
#
_symmetry.space_group_name_H-M   'P 1'
#
loop_
_entity.id
_entity.type
_entity.pdbx_description
1 polymer ?
#
loop_
_entity_poly.entity_id
_entity_poly.type
_entity_poly.pdbx_seq_one_letter_code
_entity_poly.pdbx_strand_id
1 'polypeptide(L)'
;MEGEPCPACGTPNAPGRRFCRRCAAPLRAKAEAAPLPWWRTVWPFRRRVRVRSGRALRRILLVLAVVGLLFVGFLFLPAGRVIFEDVRDKLGGTAEISPSAVTASAEAPGHPAGAAVDGLTNKYWGAPALGASLTATFGTPFRLVGVVLHTGASTEPEEFRREPRPVRADLIVTTVDGTVHEKELTLNDKPGEQTVRTGISDVVTVRLVLREAAGESKNRPIALGEIEFFQRT
;
A
#
# COMPACT_ATOMS: atom_id res chain seq x y z
N MET A 1 -16.91 -84.17 27.71
CA MET A 1 -16.15 -83.46 26.65
C MET A 1 -15.05 -82.67 27.34
N GLU A 2 -13.83 -83.18 27.31
CA GLU A 2 -12.65 -82.51 27.87
C GLU A 2 -12.09 -81.52 26.84
N GLY A 3 -11.67 -80.33 27.31
CA GLY A 3 -11.06 -79.32 26.45
C GLY A 3 -9.55 -79.56 26.32
N GLU A 4 -8.93 -78.94 25.30
CA GLU A 4 -7.52 -79.11 24.99
C GLU A 4 -6.60 -78.88 26.20
N PRO A 5 -5.54 -79.70 26.37
CA PRO A 5 -4.58 -79.53 27.45
C PRO A 5 -3.80 -78.23 27.29
N CYS A 6 -3.38 -77.65 28.42
CA CYS A 6 -2.63 -76.41 28.39
C CYS A 6 -1.28 -76.58 27.67
N PRO A 7 -0.94 -75.74 26.68
CA PRO A 7 0.31 -75.86 25.93
C PRO A 7 1.56 -75.60 26.78
N ALA A 8 1.43 -74.90 27.92
CA ALA A 8 2.55 -74.57 28.80
C ALA A 8 2.82 -75.62 29.90
N CYS A 9 1.81 -76.35 30.36
CA CYS A 9 1.96 -77.26 31.51
C CYS A 9 1.18 -78.58 31.41
N GLY A 10 0.54 -78.86 30.27
CA GLY A 10 -0.19 -80.11 30.00
C GLY A 10 -1.49 -80.31 30.78
N THR A 11 -1.87 -79.41 31.69
CA THR A 11 -3.06 -79.59 32.53
C THR A 11 -4.33 -79.58 31.67
N PRO A 12 -5.24 -80.57 31.77
CA PRO A 12 -6.52 -80.56 31.07
C PRO A 12 -7.45 -79.49 31.63
N ASN A 13 -8.16 -78.79 30.73
CA ASN A 13 -9.09 -77.71 31.09
C ASN A 13 -10.48 -77.98 30.51
N ALA A 14 -11.52 -77.46 31.16
CA ALA A 14 -12.88 -77.54 30.64
C ALA A 14 -13.01 -76.74 29.33
N PRO A 15 -13.84 -77.20 28.36
CA PRO A 15 -14.06 -76.48 27.11
C PRO A 15 -14.56 -75.05 27.36
N GLY A 16 -14.05 -74.09 26.58
CA GLY A 16 -14.41 -72.67 26.69
C GLY A 16 -13.55 -71.82 27.64
N ARG A 17 -12.62 -72.40 28.40
CA ARG A 17 -11.68 -71.61 29.23
C ARG A 17 -10.64 -70.88 28.37
N ARG A 18 -10.34 -69.63 28.75
CA ARG A 18 -9.30 -68.80 28.10
C ARG A 18 -7.91 -68.95 28.73
N PHE A 19 -7.86 -69.29 30.02
CA PHE A 19 -6.63 -69.42 30.79
C PHE A 19 -6.58 -70.76 31.53
N CYS A 20 -5.36 -71.30 31.69
CA CYS A 20 -5.12 -72.54 32.38
C CYS A 20 -5.48 -72.42 33.87
N ARG A 21 -6.18 -73.43 34.41
CA ARG A 21 -6.54 -73.46 35.84
C ARG A 21 -5.36 -73.59 36.79
N ARG A 22 -4.18 -74.03 36.31
CA ARG A 22 -3.01 -74.33 37.15
C ARG A 22 -1.92 -73.26 37.05
N CYS A 23 -1.46 -72.95 35.84
CA CYS A 23 -0.35 -72.00 35.63
C CYS A 23 -0.80 -70.64 35.10
N ALA A 24 -2.10 -70.39 34.93
CA ALA A 24 -2.68 -69.18 34.36
C ALA A 24 -2.24 -68.83 32.91
N ALA A 25 -1.48 -69.70 32.23
CA ALA A 25 -1.11 -69.49 30.84
C ALA A 25 -2.35 -69.44 29.92
N PRO A 26 -2.37 -68.59 28.88
CA PRO A 26 -3.47 -68.54 27.93
C PRO A 26 -3.56 -69.87 27.15
N LEU A 27 -4.74 -70.47 27.11
CA LEU A 27 -4.96 -71.74 26.39
C LEU A 27 -5.05 -71.53 24.88
N ARG A 28 -5.44 -70.33 24.45
CA ARG A 28 -5.37 -69.90 23.06
C ARG A 28 -4.18 -68.98 22.89
N ALA A 29 -3.22 -69.37 22.08
CA ALA A 29 -2.17 -68.47 21.63
C ALA A 29 -2.86 -67.26 20.98
N LYS A 30 -2.56 -66.06 21.48
CA LYS A 30 -3.00 -64.82 20.82
C LYS A 30 -2.25 -64.77 19.50
N ALA A 31 -2.96 -64.78 18.38
CA ALA A 31 -2.35 -64.56 17.08
C ALA A 31 -1.52 -63.28 17.16
N GLU A 32 -0.22 -63.41 16.98
CA GLU A 32 0.68 -62.27 16.96
C GLU A 32 0.31 -61.45 15.73
N ALA A 33 -0.11 -60.21 15.95
CA ALA A 33 -0.52 -59.35 14.84
C ALA A 33 0.72 -59.12 13.96
N ALA A 34 0.59 -59.42 12.66
CA ALA A 34 1.66 -59.20 11.71
C ALA A 34 2.18 -57.75 11.81
N PRO A 35 3.50 -57.53 11.69
CA PRO A 35 4.06 -56.20 11.74
C PRO A 35 3.41 -55.33 10.66
N LEU A 36 3.05 -54.10 11.03
CA LEU A 36 2.48 -53.16 10.07
C LEU A 36 3.51 -52.87 8.97
N PRO A 37 3.07 -52.76 7.70
CA PRO A 37 3.96 -52.34 6.62
C PRO A 37 4.65 -51.02 6.94
N TRP A 38 5.93 -50.90 6.61
CA TRP A 38 6.79 -49.77 6.98
C TRP A 38 6.21 -48.38 6.63
N TRP A 39 5.45 -48.27 5.53
CA TRP A 39 4.81 -47.03 5.09
C TRP A 39 3.70 -46.55 6.05
N ARG A 40 3.11 -47.43 6.86
CA ARG A 40 2.16 -47.06 7.93
C ARG A 40 2.85 -46.57 9.20
N THR A 41 4.12 -46.90 9.41
CA THR A 41 4.92 -46.41 10.55
C THR A 41 5.63 -45.09 10.26
N VAL A 42 5.97 -44.80 9.00
CA VAL A 42 6.75 -43.60 8.65
C VAL A 42 5.87 -42.38 8.36
N TRP A 43 4.56 -42.54 8.08
CA TRP A 43 3.69 -41.44 7.64
C TRP A 43 2.33 -41.30 8.37
N PRO A 44 2.30 -40.84 9.64
CA PRO A 44 1.04 -40.62 10.34
C PRO A 44 0.45 -39.25 10.01
N PHE A 45 -0.18 -39.09 8.84
CA PHE A 45 -0.88 -37.83 8.48
C PHE A 45 -2.07 -37.46 9.39
N ARG A 46 -2.43 -38.31 10.36
CA ARG A 46 -3.49 -38.01 11.33
C ARG A 46 -3.17 -38.50 12.74
N ARG A 47 -2.07 -38.01 13.33
CA ARG A 47 -2.11 -37.80 14.79
C ARG A 47 -3.11 -36.67 15.04
N ARG A 48 -4.38 -37.02 15.28
CA ARG A 48 -5.28 -36.14 16.04
C ARG A 48 -4.75 -36.10 17.47
N VAL A 49 -3.72 -35.29 17.68
CA VAL A 49 -3.40 -34.81 19.00
C VAL A 49 -4.63 -34.04 19.43
N ARG A 50 -5.42 -34.60 20.36
CA ARG A 50 -6.46 -33.82 21.06
C ARG A 50 -5.74 -32.80 21.93
N VAL A 51 -5.19 -31.76 21.32
CA VAL A 51 -4.72 -30.57 22.03
C VAL A 51 -5.98 -29.83 22.45
N ARG A 52 -6.46 -30.17 23.64
CA ARG A 52 -7.54 -29.47 24.33
C ARG A 52 -7.03 -28.11 24.82
N SER A 53 -6.72 -27.18 23.90
CA SER A 53 -6.62 -25.72 24.18
C SER A 53 -6.39 -24.85 22.92
N GLY A 54 -6.96 -25.19 21.77
CA GLY A 54 -6.84 -24.37 20.55
C GLY A 54 -7.32 -22.90 20.68
N ARG A 55 -8.08 -22.57 21.74
CA ARG A 55 -8.49 -21.19 22.04
C ARG A 55 -7.32 -20.31 22.50
N ALA A 56 -6.39 -20.85 23.29
CA ALA A 56 -5.24 -20.08 23.78
C ALA A 56 -4.27 -19.76 22.63
N LEU A 57 -3.93 -20.77 21.83
CA LEU A 57 -3.08 -20.59 20.65
C LEU A 57 -3.71 -19.65 19.62
N ARG A 58 -5.02 -19.80 19.33
CA ARG A 58 -5.73 -18.89 18.42
C ARG A 58 -5.77 -17.45 18.94
N ARG A 59 -5.94 -17.25 20.25
CA ARG A 59 -5.87 -15.91 20.88
C ARG A 59 -4.47 -15.32 20.78
N ILE A 60 -3.42 -16.11 21.02
CA ILE A 60 -2.03 -15.66 20.88
C ILE A 60 -1.75 -15.24 19.44
N LEU A 61 -2.13 -16.06 18.47
CA LEU A 61 -1.95 -15.74 17.05
C LEU A 61 -2.72 -14.49 16.61
N LEU A 62 -3.95 -14.29 17.12
CA LEU A 62 -4.72 -13.07 16.85
C LEU A 62 -4.06 -11.84 17.47
N VAL A 63 -3.59 -11.93 18.71
CA VAL A 63 -2.87 -10.83 19.37
C VAL A 63 -1.59 -10.50 18.60
N LEU A 64 -0.81 -11.50 18.19
CA LEU A 64 0.39 -11.30 17.37
C LEU A 64 0.07 -10.67 16.01
N ALA A 65 -1.04 -11.05 15.38
CA ALA A 65 -1.47 -10.44 14.12
C ALA A 65 -1.88 -8.97 14.31
N VAL A 66 -2.62 -8.64 15.38
CA VAL A 66 -2.99 -7.25 15.71
C VAL A 66 -1.76 -6.43 16.06
N VAL A 67 -0.86 -6.96 16.88
CA VAL A 67 0.41 -6.31 17.22
C VAL A 67 1.26 -6.11 15.96
N GLY A 68 1.34 -7.11 15.07
CA GLY A 68 2.01 -6.99 13.79
C GLY A 68 1.39 -5.90 12.91
N LEU A 69 0.06 -5.82 12.83
CA LEU A 69 -0.65 -4.79 12.07
C LEU A 69 -0.42 -3.39 12.65
N LEU A 70 -0.43 -3.25 13.98
CA LEU A 70 -0.13 -2.00 14.67
C LEU A 70 1.34 -1.62 14.49
N PHE A 71 2.26 -2.58 14.49
CA PHE A 71 3.68 -2.36 14.28
C PHE A 71 3.97 -1.95 12.83
N VAL A 72 3.32 -2.58 11.86
CA VAL A 72 3.32 -2.16 10.45
C VAL A 72 2.73 -0.74 10.36
N GLY A 73 1.53 -0.50 10.88
CA GLY A 73 0.95 0.85 10.91
C GLY A 73 1.90 1.89 11.51
N PHE A 74 2.50 1.60 12.67
CA PHE A 74 3.45 2.48 13.35
C PHE A 74 4.74 2.72 12.55
N LEU A 75 5.28 1.70 11.89
CA LEU A 75 6.47 1.84 11.03
C LEU A 75 6.17 2.55 9.71
N PHE A 76 4.94 2.49 9.21
CA PHE A 76 4.52 3.19 7.99
C PHE A 76 3.98 4.62 8.25
N LEU A 77 3.62 4.98 9.49
CA LEU A 77 3.30 6.35 9.89
C LEU A 77 4.40 7.40 9.58
N PRO A 78 5.70 7.15 9.85
CA PRO A 78 6.74 8.12 9.53
C PRO A 78 6.93 8.30 8.02
N ALA A 79 6.68 7.28 7.19
CA ALA A 79 6.79 7.43 5.74
C ALA A 79 5.81 8.47 5.18
N GLY A 80 4.62 8.61 5.78
CA GLY A 80 3.67 9.66 5.43
C GLY A 80 4.04 11.05 5.98
N ARG A 81 4.77 11.13 7.11
CA ARG A 81 5.22 12.40 7.69
C ARG A 81 6.48 12.96 7.06
N VAL A 82 7.42 12.11 6.66
CA VAL A 82 8.71 12.52 6.07
C VAL A 82 8.51 13.29 4.75
N ILE A 83 7.47 12.95 3.97
CA ILE A 83 7.12 13.66 2.74
C ILE A 83 6.69 15.11 3.06
N PHE A 84 5.78 15.27 4.03
CA PHE A 84 5.28 16.59 4.44
C PHE A 84 6.31 17.43 5.20
N GLU A 85 7.18 16.78 5.98
CA GLU A 85 8.26 17.42 6.72
C GLU A 85 9.37 17.93 5.79
N ASP A 86 9.72 17.19 4.73
CA ASP A 86 10.73 17.63 3.74
C ASP A 86 10.28 18.88 2.98
N VAL A 87 9.00 18.96 2.57
CA VAL A 87 8.44 20.18 1.97
C VAL A 87 8.43 21.34 2.97
N ARG A 88 8.04 21.08 4.22
CA ARG A 88 8.02 22.11 5.28
C ARG A 88 9.42 22.62 5.60
N ASP A 89 10.44 21.76 5.57
CA ASP A 89 11.84 22.13 5.76
C ASP A 89 12.36 22.94 4.56
N LYS A 90 12.00 22.55 3.34
CA LYS A 90 12.33 23.31 2.13
C LYS A 90 11.61 24.65 2.06
N LEU A 91 10.38 24.77 2.56
CA LEU A 91 9.58 25.99 2.46
C LEU A 91 9.57 26.84 3.75
N GLY A 92 10.17 26.36 4.84
CA GLY A 92 10.43 27.13 6.05
C GLY A 92 9.20 27.33 6.93
N GLY A 93 8.56 26.24 7.38
CA GLY A 93 7.44 26.32 8.34
C GLY A 93 6.14 26.81 7.72
N THR A 94 5.75 26.25 6.58
CA THR A 94 4.53 26.59 5.85
C THR A 94 3.37 25.64 6.16
N ALA A 95 2.17 26.04 5.76
CA ALA A 95 1.00 25.17 5.70
C ALA A 95 0.51 25.10 4.25
N GLU A 96 0.05 23.93 3.84
CA GLU A 96 -0.63 23.76 2.55
C GLU A 96 -1.97 24.51 2.56
N ILE A 97 -2.36 25.06 1.41
CA ILE A 97 -3.65 25.70 1.19
C ILE A 97 -4.25 25.22 -0.13
N SER A 98 -5.47 24.68 -0.05
CA SER A 98 -6.21 24.25 -1.25
C SER A 98 -6.91 25.44 -1.90
N PRO A 99 -6.96 25.51 -3.25
CA PRO A 99 -7.72 26.55 -3.94
C PRO A 99 -9.23 26.36 -3.74
N SER A 100 -9.98 27.46 -3.77
CA SER A 100 -11.44 27.43 -3.72
C SER A 100 -12.08 27.04 -5.06
N ALA A 101 -11.36 27.22 -6.17
CA ALA A 101 -11.78 26.79 -7.49
C ALA A 101 -10.57 26.54 -8.39
N VAL A 102 -10.69 25.57 -9.29
CA VAL A 102 -9.69 25.27 -10.32
C VAL A 102 -10.36 25.12 -11.67
N THR A 103 -9.77 25.74 -12.68
CA THR A 103 -10.19 25.62 -14.09
C THR A 103 -8.98 25.38 -14.97
N ALA A 104 -9.18 24.79 -16.15
CA ALA A 104 -8.15 24.75 -17.19
C ALA A 104 -8.67 25.34 -18.49
N SER A 105 -7.74 25.84 -19.32
CA SER A 105 -8.08 26.30 -20.67
C SER A 105 -8.50 25.15 -21.58
N ALA A 106 -8.04 23.93 -21.29
CA ALA A 106 -8.41 22.71 -21.99
C ALA A 106 -8.12 21.47 -21.12
N GLU A 107 -8.88 20.41 -21.34
CA GLU A 107 -8.76 19.15 -20.60
C GLU A 107 -8.94 17.98 -21.57
N ALA A 108 -8.12 16.94 -21.41
CA ALA A 108 -8.31 15.69 -22.12
C ALA A 108 -9.44 14.86 -21.48
N PRO A 109 -10.19 14.07 -22.27
CA PRO A 109 -11.25 13.22 -21.74
C PRO A 109 -10.76 12.33 -20.60
N GLY A 110 -11.42 12.41 -19.44
CA GLY A 110 -11.06 11.62 -18.26
C GLY A 110 -9.94 12.21 -17.38
N HIS A 111 -9.34 13.33 -17.76
CA HIS A 111 -8.21 13.96 -17.06
C HIS A 111 -8.47 15.45 -16.75
N PRO A 112 -9.43 15.73 -15.84
CA PRO A 112 -9.91 17.09 -15.57
C PRO A 112 -8.88 17.93 -14.78
N ALA A 113 -9.02 19.26 -14.78
CA ALA A 113 -8.12 20.15 -14.05
C ALA A 113 -8.08 19.87 -12.54
N GLY A 114 -9.22 19.49 -11.97
CA GLY A 114 -9.32 19.15 -10.54
C GLY A 114 -8.44 17.97 -10.12
N ALA A 115 -8.02 17.11 -11.07
CA ALA A 115 -7.13 15.99 -10.79
C ALA A 115 -5.67 16.39 -10.55
N ALA A 116 -5.32 17.68 -10.67
CA ALA A 116 -4.00 18.21 -10.32
C ALA A 116 -4.00 18.99 -9.00
N VAL A 117 -5.09 18.95 -8.23
CA VAL A 117 -5.20 19.59 -6.91
C VAL A 117 -5.98 18.70 -5.93
N ASP A 118 -6.09 17.40 -6.19
CA ASP A 118 -6.89 16.47 -5.39
C ASP A 118 -6.06 15.73 -4.32
N GLY A 119 -4.77 16.07 -4.20
CA GLY A 119 -3.83 15.45 -3.28
C GLY A 119 -3.45 14.02 -3.68
N LEU A 120 -3.77 13.58 -4.90
CA LEU A 120 -3.47 12.23 -5.38
C LEU A 120 -2.43 12.27 -6.50
N THR A 121 -1.27 11.68 -6.23
CA THR A 121 -0.17 11.62 -7.20
C THR A 121 -0.34 10.54 -8.27
N ASN A 122 -1.48 9.84 -8.33
CA ASN A 122 -1.79 8.80 -9.32
C ASN A 122 -2.97 9.15 -10.22
N LYS A 123 -3.43 10.40 -10.17
CA LYS A 123 -4.29 11.04 -11.16
C LYS A 123 -3.55 12.24 -11.72
N TYR A 124 -4.10 12.84 -12.77
CA TYR A 124 -3.49 14.00 -13.39
C TYR A 124 -4.50 14.82 -14.18
N TRP A 125 -4.23 16.12 -14.27
CA TRP A 125 -4.78 16.96 -15.31
C TRP A 125 -4.07 16.66 -16.63
N GLY A 126 -4.85 16.38 -17.67
CA GLY A 126 -4.36 16.09 -19.01
C GLY A 126 -4.47 17.30 -19.91
N ALA A 127 -3.38 18.03 -20.10
CA ALA A 127 -3.32 19.14 -21.05
C ALA A 127 -3.21 18.61 -22.50
N PRO A 128 -4.18 18.88 -23.39
CA PRO A 128 -4.17 18.30 -24.73
C PRO A 128 -3.09 18.88 -25.66
N ALA A 129 -2.51 20.04 -25.33
CA ALA A 129 -1.45 20.68 -26.09
C ALA A 129 -0.59 21.59 -25.21
N LEU A 130 0.61 21.93 -25.70
CA LEU A 130 1.42 23.02 -25.14
C LEU A 130 0.65 24.36 -25.23
N GLY A 131 0.92 25.25 -24.28
CA GLY A 131 0.18 26.50 -24.09
C GLY A 131 -1.13 26.34 -23.32
N ALA A 132 -1.59 25.11 -23.06
CA ALA A 132 -2.69 24.88 -22.13
C ALA A 132 -2.30 25.35 -20.71
N SER A 133 -3.29 25.83 -19.98
CA SER A 133 -3.09 26.41 -18.66
C SER A 133 -4.09 25.88 -17.64
N LEU A 134 -3.64 25.77 -16.40
CA LEU A 134 -4.45 25.47 -15.22
C LEU A 134 -4.43 26.69 -14.30
N THR A 135 -5.60 27.15 -13.88
CA THR A 135 -5.79 28.33 -13.03
C THR A 135 -6.45 27.91 -11.73
N ALA A 136 -5.74 28.14 -10.62
CA ALA A 136 -6.21 27.98 -9.26
C ALA A 136 -6.60 29.34 -8.68
N THR A 137 -7.79 29.43 -8.08
CA THR A 137 -8.36 30.65 -7.48
C THR A 137 -8.53 30.45 -5.99
N PHE A 138 -8.22 31.49 -5.20
CA PHE A 138 -8.28 31.48 -3.74
C PHE A 138 -9.25 32.54 -3.24
N GLY A 139 -10.22 32.13 -2.42
CA GLY A 139 -11.25 33.03 -1.89
C GLY A 139 -10.76 34.03 -0.85
N THR A 140 -9.57 33.81 -0.26
CA THR A 140 -8.95 34.72 0.70
C THR A 140 -7.52 34.99 0.27
N PRO A 141 -7.11 36.28 0.11
CA PRO A 141 -5.74 36.61 -0.23
C PRO A 141 -4.76 36.06 0.81
N PHE A 142 -3.65 35.51 0.35
CA PHE A 142 -2.65 34.91 1.23
C PHE A 142 -1.22 35.15 0.73
N ARG A 143 -0.25 34.88 1.60
CA ARG A 143 1.16 34.91 1.23
C ARG A 143 1.61 33.56 0.69
N LEU A 144 1.74 33.46 -0.63
CA LEU A 144 2.29 32.30 -1.31
C LEU A 144 3.80 32.22 -1.08
N VAL A 145 4.24 31.21 -0.35
CA VAL A 145 5.66 30.96 -0.05
C VAL A 145 6.30 30.09 -1.12
N GLY A 146 5.55 29.12 -1.64
CA GLY A 146 6.00 28.28 -2.73
C GLY A 146 4.90 27.38 -3.25
N VAL A 147 5.21 26.70 -4.34
CA VAL A 147 4.41 25.62 -4.92
C VAL A 147 5.25 24.36 -5.03
N VAL A 148 4.60 23.20 -4.92
CA VAL A 148 5.21 21.89 -5.19
C VAL A 148 4.49 21.29 -6.39
N LEU A 149 5.26 20.83 -7.37
CA LEU A 149 4.70 20.19 -8.57
C LEU A 149 5.10 18.72 -8.63
N HIS A 150 4.14 17.88 -9.00
CA HIS A 150 4.35 16.51 -9.45
C HIS A 150 4.06 16.44 -10.95
N THR A 151 5.10 16.21 -11.75
CA THR A 151 4.96 16.09 -13.20
C THR A 151 4.63 14.64 -13.60
N GLY A 152 3.99 14.47 -14.76
CA GLY A 152 3.61 13.15 -15.26
C GLY A 152 2.33 12.59 -14.62
N ALA A 153 2.00 11.35 -14.98
CA ALA A 153 0.77 10.69 -14.55
C ALA A 153 0.89 9.99 -13.18
N SER A 154 2.12 9.78 -12.69
CA SER A 154 2.40 9.07 -11.44
C SER A 154 3.82 9.31 -10.94
N THR A 155 4.05 9.15 -9.64
CA THR A 155 5.40 9.05 -9.06
C THR A 155 6.06 7.69 -9.29
N GLU A 156 5.31 6.67 -9.73
CA GLU A 156 5.86 5.37 -10.10
C GLU A 156 6.63 5.47 -11.43
N PRO A 157 7.94 5.12 -11.49
CA PRO A 157 8.77 5.33 -12.69
C PRO A 157 8.27 4.68 -13.99
N GLU A 158 7.51 3.59 -13.90
CA GLU A 158 6.91 2.97 -15.09
C GLU A 158 5.74 3.79 -15.64
N GLU A 159 4.83 4.22 -14.77
CA GLU A 159 3.66 5.03 -15.13
C GLU A 159 4.06 6.46 -15.51
N PHE A 160 5.05 7.05 -14.81
CA PHE A 160 5.59 8.38 -15.09
C PHE A 160 6.02 8.56 -16.57
N ARG A 161 6.57 7.50 -17.18
CA ARG A 161 7.08 7.53 -18.56
C ARG A 161 6.02 7.25 -19.62
N ARG A 162 4.79 6.86 -19.23
CA ARG A 162 3.73 6.51 -20.18
C ARG A 162 3.10 7.73 -20.82
N GLU A 163 3.04 8.84 -20.10
CA GLU A 163 2.45 10.08 -20.59
C GLU A 163 3.52 11.16 -20.85
N PRO A 164 3.31 12.07 -21.80
CA PRO A 164 4.09 13.29 -21.90
C PRO A 164 4.06 14.07 -20.58
N ARG A 165 5.16 14.70 -20.20
CA ARG A 165 5.27 15.42 -18.91
C ARG A 165 5.93 16.78 -19.09
N PRO A 166 5.48 17.83 -18.38
CA PRO A 166 6.05 19.16 -18.57
C PRO A 166 7.49 19.23 -18.04
N VAL A 167 8.37 19.84 -18.84
CA VAL A 167 9.76 20.16 -18.48
C VAL A 167 10.01 21.67 -18.43
N ARG A 168 9.11 22.46 -19.04
CA ARG A 168 9.02 23.92 -18.81
C ARG A 168 7.59 24.36 -18.65
N ALA A 169 7.36 25.33 -17.77
CA ALA A 169 6.07 25.96 -17.56
C ALA A 169 6.25 27.40 -17.05
N ASP A 170 5.25 28.25 -17.23
CA ASP A 170 5.23 29.58 -16.61
C ASP A 170 4.25 29.60 -15.45
N LEU A 171 4.70 30.09 -14.30
CA LEU A 171 3.87 30.36 -13.14
C LEU A 171 3.52 31.84 -13.10
N ILE A 172 2.25 32.14 -13.33
CA ILE A 172 1.68 33.48 -13.34
C ILE A 172 0.86 33.65 -12.08
N VAL A 173 1.31 34.51 -11.17
CA VAL A 173 0.66 34.78 -9.89
C VAL A 173 0.02 36.16 -9.96
N THR A 174 -1.27 36.25 -9.65
CA THR A 174 -2.02 37.51 -9.61
C THR A 174 -2.44 37.82 -8.18
N THR A 175 -2.17 39.05 -7.76
CA THR A 175 -2.49 39.57 -6.44
C THR A 175 -3.80 40.35 -6.45
N VAL A 176 -4.32 40.65 -5.26
CA VAL A 176 -5.62 41.32 -5.08
C VAL A 176 -5.68 42.71 -5.70
N ASP A 177 -4.55 43.41 -5.80
CA ASP A 177 -4.40 44.73 -6.44
C ASP A 177 -4.27 44.65 -7.97
N GLY A 178 -4.29 43.44 -8.53
CA GLY A 178 -4.14 43.18 -9.97
C GLY A 178 -2.69 43.08 -10.45
N THR A 179 -1.70 43.20 -9.56
CA THR A 179 -0.29 42.98 -9.93
C THR A 179 -0.08 41.54 -10.39
N VAL A 180 0.69 41.37 -11.47
CA VAL A 180 1.00 40.07 -12.06
C VAL A 180 2.49 39.80 -11.92
N HIS A 181 2.83 38.68 -11.31
CA HIS A 181 4.19 38.17 -11.21
C HIS A 181 4.31 36.93 -12.11
N GLU A 182 5.26 36.95 -13.02
CA GLU A 182 5.55 35.81 -13.90
C GLU A 182 6.88 35.18 -13.53
N LYS A 183 6.92 33.84 -13.49
CA LYS A 183 8.13 33.07 -13.21
C LYS A 183 8.20 31.86 -14.13
N GLU A 184 9.23 31.83 -14.97
CA GLU A 184 9.56 30.65 -15.77
C GLU A 184 10.07 29.52 -14.86
N LEU A 185 9.55 28.32 -15.07
CA LEU A 185 9.89 27.11 -14.34
C LEU A 185 10.65 26.15 -15.26
N THR A 186 11.79 25.66 -14.79
CA THR A 186 12.46 24.49 -15.38
C THR A 186 12.20 23.29 -14.47
N LEU A 187 11.55 22.27 -15.02
CA LEU A 187 11.15 21.06 -14.31
C LEU A 187 12.03 19.90 -14.76
N ASN A 188 12.50 19.12 -13.80
CA ASN A 188 13.25 17.90 -14.03
C ASN A 188 12.34 16.83 -14.63
N ASP A 189 12.83 16.12 -15.63
CA ASP A 189 12.18 14.94 -16.19
C ASP A 189 12.39 13.69 -15.30
N LYS A 190 11.91 13.78 -14.05
CA LYS A 190 11.99 12.71 -13.06
C LYS A 190 10.72 12.67 -12.21
N PRO A 191 10.29 11.48 -11.78
CA PRO A 191 9.16 11.37 -10.86
C PRO A 191 9.51 11.97 -9.50
N GLY A 192 8.48 12.45 -8.80
CA GLY A 192 8.57 13.03 -7.47
C GLY A 192 8.34 14.54 -7.44
N GLU A 193 8.54 15.10 -6.26
CA GLU A 193 8.26 16.50 -5.95
C GLU A 193 9.29 17.46 -6.55
N GLN A 194 8.79 18.60 -7.02
CA GLN A 194 9.61 19.71 -7.50
C GLN A 194 9.15 21.01 -6.85
N THR A 195 9.94 21.50 -5.90
CA THR A 195 9.61 22.68 -5.12
C THR A 195 10.06 23.97 -5.81
N VAL A 196 9.15 24.93 -5.94
CA VAL A 196 9.43 26.27 -6.46
C VAL A 196 9.08 27.30 -5.39
N ARG A 197 10.09 28.02 -4.89
CA ARG A 197 9.87 29.16 -3.98
C ARG A 197 9.38 30.38 -4.74
N THR A 198 8.44 31.12 -4.14
CA THR A 198 7.90 32.38 -4.70
C THR A 198 8.15 33.52 -3.72
N GLY A 199 7.34 33.64 -2.66
CA GLY A 199 7.41 34.71 -1.66
C GLY A 199 6.52 35.92 -1.96
N ILE A 200 5.38 35.71 -2.61
CA ILE A 200 4.46 36.76 -3.08
C ILE A 200 3.31 36.91 -2.08
N SER A 201 2.94 38.13 -1.73
CA SER A 201 1.84 38.42 -0.78
C SER A 201 0.54 38.73 -1.52
N ASP A 202 -0.58 38.63 -0.81
CA ASP A 202 -1.92 39.00 -1.30
C ASP A 202 -2.36 38.28 -2.59
N VAL A 203 -1.93 37.03 -2.75
CA VAL A 203 -2.24 36.19 -3.92
C VAL A 203 -3.69 35.77 -3.90
N VAL A 204 -4.37 35.94 -5.04
CA VAL A 204 -5.76 35.50 -5.27
C VAL A 204 -5.88 34.47 -6.39
N THR A 205 -4.92 34.47 -7.33
CA THR A 205 -4.91 33.53 -8.46
C THR A 205 -3.50 33.05 -8.75
N VAL A 206 -3.36 31.77 -9.05
CA VAL A 206 -2.12 31.19 -9.58
C VAL A 206 -2.46 30.42 -10.85
N ARG A 207 -1.78 30.74 -11.96
CA ARG A 207 -1.94 30.08 -13.25
C ARG A 207 -0.64 29.44 -13.69
N LEU A 208 -0.69 28.16 -14.04
CA LEU A 208 0.42 27.41 -14.61
C LEU A 208 0.18 27.22 -16.11
N VAL A 209 1.12 27.62 -16.96
CA VAL A 209 1.03 27.46 -18.42
C VAL A 209 2.12 26.49 -18.88
N LEU A 210 1.76 25.38 -19.54
CA LEU A 210 2.75 24.40 -19.98
C LEU A 210 3.46 24.87 -21.25
N ARG A 211 4.79 24.90 -21.27
CA ARG A 211 5.59 25.48 -22.37
C ARG A 211 6.38 24.45 -23.16
N GLU A 212 6.97 23.47 -22.50
CA GLU A 212 7.68 22.35 -23.13
C GLU A 212 7.36 21.06 -22.39
N ALA A 213 7.30 19.94 -23.11
CA ALA A 213 7.09 18.62 -22.52
C ALA A 213 8.10 17.59 -23.03
N ALA A 214 8.47 16.65 -22.16
CA ALA A 214 9.22 15.47 -22.55
C ALA A 214 8.25 14.37 -23.02
N GLY A 215 8.68 13.59 -24.02
CA GLY A 215 7.90 12.45 -24.55
C GLY A 215 6.62 12.84 -25.28
N GLU A 216 6.58 14.05 -25.84
CA GLU A 216 5.45 14.54 -26.64
C GLU A 216 5.01 13.53 -27.71
N SER A 217 3.69 13.39 -27.83
CA SER A 217 3.08 12.55 -28.86
C SER A 217 1.68 13.08 -29.17
N LYS A 218 1.30 13.09 -30.44
CA LYS A 218 0.06 13.72 -30.93
C LYS A 218 -1.24 13.17 -30.32
N ASN A 219 -1.21 11.97 -29.72
CA ASN A 219 -2.40 11.27 -29.24
C ASN A 219 -2.43 11.10 -27.71
N ARG A 220 -1.52 11.74 -26.97
CA ARG A 220 -1.49 11.67 -25.51
C ARG A 220 -1.43 13.05 -24.91
N PRO A 221 -2.22 13.34 -23.87
CA PRO A 221 -2.16 14.62 -23.19
C PRO A 221 -0.88 14.73 -22.35
N ILE A 222 -0.43 15.96 -22.13
CA ILE A 222 0.64 16.25 -21.18
C ILE A 222 0.07 16.14 -19.78
N ALA A 223 0.64 15.25 -18.98
CA ALA A 223 0.20 14.93 -17.64
C ALA A 223 0.88 15.82 -16.60
N LEU A 224 0.06 16.54 -15.82
CA LEU A 224 0.44 17.19 -14.58
C LEU A 224 -0.30 16.49 -13.44
N GLY A 225 0.45 15.77 -12.60
CA GLY A 225 -0.10 14.94 -11.54
C GLY A 225 -0.68 15.75 -10.41
N GLU A 226 0.07 16.73 -9.90
CA GLU A 226 -0.38 17.55 -8.77
C GLU A 226 0.35 18.91 -8.77
N ILE A 227 -0.33 19.95 -8.31
CA ILE A 227 0.25 21.23 -7.90
C ILE A 227 -0.30 21.65 -6.52
N GLU A 228 0.58 21.70 -5.55
CA GLU A 228 0.27 22.08 -4.17
C GLU A 228 0.74 23.50 -3.89
N PHE A 229 -0.01 24.24 -3.07
CA PHE A 229 0.27 25.64 -2.74
C PHE A 229 0.53 25.78 -1.24
N PHE A 230 1.55 26.55 -0.89
CA PHE A 230 1.97 26.71 0.50
C PHE A 230 1.93 28.16 0.95
N GLN A 231 1.24 28.39 2.06
CA GLN A 231 1.15 29.69 2.72
C GLN A 231 2.05 29.77 3.95
N ARG A 232 2.40 31.00 4.32
CA ARG A 232 3.08 31.27 5.60
C ARG A 232 2.14 30.96 6.76
N THR A 233 2.63 30.24 7.77
CA THR A 233 1.93 30.05 9.05
C THR A 233 2.10 31.23 10.00
#